data_AF-A0A4Z0M6R9-F1
#
_entry.id   AF-A0A4Z0M6R9-F1
#
_cell.length_a   1.000
_cell.length_b   1.000
_cell.length_c   1.000
_cell.angle_alpha   90.00
_cell.angle_beta   90.00
_cell.angle_gamma   90.00
#
_symmetry.space_group_name_H-M   'P 1'
#
loop_
_entity.id
_entity.type
_entity.pdbx_description
1 polymer ?
#
loop_
_entity_poly.entity_id
_entity_poly.type
_entity_poly.pdbx_seq_one_letter_code
_entity_poly.pdbx_strand_id
1 'polypeptide(L)'
;MRLFQLGLVLAWIVVTVVTVTAFRNSGLSASVDVFSADLAAGNWRTQFNSDLLVNMALVGLWAAWRERFSTRGIVAGLCCTFGGSLFSFAYIFVLTLTSGGDARQLLLGRQA
;
A
#
# COMPACT_ATOMS: atom_id res chain seq x y z
N MET A 1 -12.55 14.74 6.62
CA MET A 1 -12.64 13.26 6.63
C MET A 1 -13.38 12.69 5.40
N ARG A 2 -14.64 13.07 5.12
CA ARG A 2 -15.42 12.50 4.00
C ARG A 2 -14.77 12.63 2.61
N LEU A 3 -14.20 13.80 2.29
CA LEU A 3 -13.48 14.00 1.03
C LEU A 3 -12.23 13.13 0.92
N PHE A 4 -11.51 12.96 2.02
CA PHE A 4 -10.35 12.06 2.09
C PHE A 4 -10.76 10.61 1.85
N GLN A 5 -11.82 10.14 2.53
CA GLN A 5 -12.43 8.84 2.30
C GLN A 5 -12.85 8.61 0.84
N LEU A 6 -13.50 9.59 0.22
CA LEU A 6 -13.87 9.53 -1.20
C LEU A 6 -12.63 9.40 -2.09
N GLY A 7 -11.58 10.19 -1.82
CA GLY A 7 -10.31 10.10 -2.54
C GLY A 7 -9.66 8.71 -2.42
N LEU A 8 -9.66 8.13 -1.22
CA LEU A 8 -9.14 6.76 -1.00
C LEU A 8 -9.92 5.72 -1.81
N VAL A 9 -11.25 5.80 -1.81
CA VAL A 9 -12.11 4.87 -2.56
C VAL A 9 -11.91 5.01 -4.06
N LEU A 10 -11.86 6.23 -4.58
CA LEU A 10 -11.64 6.45 -6.02
C LEU A 10 -10.25 5.96 -6.46
N ALA A 11 -9.21 6.28 -5.70
CA ALA A 11 -7.86 5.79 -5.98
C ALA A 11 -7.79 4.25 -5.91
N TRP A 12 -8.46 3.64 -4.92
CA TRP A 12 -8.53 2.19 -4.80
C TRP A 12 -9.23 1.53 -5.98
N ILE A 13 -10.34 2.10 -6.47
CA ILE A 13 -11.04 1.62 -7.67
C ILE A 13 -10.11 1.69 -8.89
N VAL A 14 -9.43 2.81 -9.11
CA VAL A 14 -8.49 2.99 -10.23
C VAL A 14 -7.39 1.93 -10.19
N VAL A 15 -6.73 1.77 -9.05
CA VAL A 15 -5.68 0.76 -8.89
C VAL A 15 -6.23 -0.65 -9.12
N THR A 16 -7.40 -0.97 -8.57
CA THR A 16 -8.04 -2.29 -8.75
C THR A 16 -8.31 -2.58 -10.23
N VAL A 17 -8.85 -1.62 -10.98
CA VAL A 17 -9.12 -1.80 -12.43
C VAL A 17 -7.83 -2.04 -13.21
N VAL A 18 -6.78 -1.27 -12.93
CA VAL A 18 -5.46 -1.44 -13.58
C VAL A 18 -4.85 -2.79 -13.22
N THR A 19 -4.88 -3.20 -11.95
CA THR A 19 -4.36 -4.50 -11.50
C THR A 19 -5.11 -5.67 -12.13
N VAL A 20 -6.44 -5.64 -12.16
CA VAL A 20 -7.25 -6.70 -12.79
C VAL A 20 -6.97 -6.79 -14.29
N THR A 21 -6.80 -5.65 -14.95
CA THR A 21 -6.47 -5.61 -16.38
C THR A 21 -5.09 -6.22 -16.65
N ALA A 22 -4.07 -5.85 -15.87
CA ALA A 22 -2.73 -6.43 -15.97
C ALA A 22 -2.73 -7.94 -15.72
N PHE A 23 -3.45 -8.39 -14.69
CA PHE A 23 -3.60 -9.81 -14.37
C PHE A 23 -4.24 -10.60 -15.52
N ARG A 24 -5.29 -10.06 -16.15
CA ARG A 24 -5.95 -10.71 -17.30
C ARG A 24 -5.06 -10.81 -18.52
N ASN A 25 -4.19 -9.81 -18.75
CA ASN A 25 -3.34 -9.75 -19.93
C ASN A 25 -2.07 -10.60 -19.81
N SER A 26 -1.44 -10.62 -18.64
CA SER A 26 -0.10 -11.20 -18.46
C SER A 26 -0.04 -12.31 -17.40
N GLY A 27 -1.13 -12.57 -16.68
CA GLY A 27 -1.18 -13.54 -15.59
C GLY A 27 -0.52 -13.06 -14.29
N LEU A 28 -0.72 -13.80 -13.20
CA LEU A 28 -0.18 -13.45 -11.89
C LEU A 28 1.34 -13.57 -11.82
N SER A 29 1.89 -14.64 -12.41
CA SER A 29 3.32 -14.95 -12.34
C SER A 29 4.18 -13.83 -12.94
N ALA A 30 3.68 -13.18 -13.99
CA ALA A 30 4.35 -12.05 -14.63
C ALA A 30 4.55 -10.85 -13.70
N SER A 31 3.77 -10.69 -12.63
CA SER A 31 3.90 -9.54 -11.73
C SER A 31 5.26 -9.50 -11.01
N VAL A 32 5.73 -10.65 -10.53
CA VAL A 32 7.02 -10.77 -9.84
C VAL A 32 8.16 -10.72 -10.84
N ASP A 33 8.02 -11.40 -11.97
CA ASP A 33 9.05 -11.45 -13.01
C ASP A 33 9.30 -10.07 -13.63
N VAL A 34 8.24 -9.34 -13.98
CA VAL A 34 8.37 -7.98 -14.56
C VAL A 34 9.03 -7.03 -13.57
N PHE A 35 8.57 -7.02 -12.31
CA PHE A 35 9.10 -6.10 -11.31
C PHE A 35 10.57 -6.39 -10.97
N SER A 36 10.92 -7.67 -10.83
CA SER A 36 12.30 -8.07 -10.54
C SER A 36 13.25 -7.82 -11.72
N ALA A 37 12.80 -8.07 -12.96
CA ALA A 37 13.57 -7.76 -14.17
C ALA A 37 13.84 -6.25 -14.29
N ASP A 38 12.84 -5.41 -14.01
CA ASP A 38 13.01 -3.96 -14.03
C ASP A 38 13.99 -3.46 -12.95
N LEU A 39 13.99 -4.08 -11.76
CA LEU A 39 14.97 -3.77 -10.71
C LEU A 39 16.40 -4.17 -11.11
N ALA A 40 16.57 -5.21 -11.91
CA ALA A 40 17.88 -5.64 -12.38
C ALA A 40 18.39 -4.88 -13.62
N ALA A 41 17.55 -4.07 -14.27
CA ALA A 41 17.83 -3.47 -15.57
C ALA A 41 18.90 -2.36 -15.59
N GLY A 42 19.30 -1.81 -14.44
CA GLY A 42 20.32 -0.77 -14.30
C GLY A 42 19.99 0.58 -14.97
N ASN A 43 18.72 0.86 -15.25
CA ASN A 43 18.28 2.05 -15.97
C ASN A 43 17.16 2.81 -15.22
N TRP A 44 16.47 3.74 -15.88
CA TRP A 44 15.37 4.49 -15.25
C TRP A 44 14.26 3.59 -14.67
N ARG A 45 13.99 2.41 -15.25
CA ARG A 45 13.07 1.42 -14.67
C ARG A 45 13.54 0.95 -13.31
N THR A 46 14.83 0.72 -13.13
CA THR A 46 15.43 0.34 -11.85
C THR A 46 15.25 1.45 -10.83
N GLN A 47 15.52 2.70 -11.21
CA GLN A 47 15.35 3.85 -10.32
C GLN A 47 13.87 3.98 -9.87
N PHE A 48 12.92 3.98 -10.80
CA PHE A 48 11.50 4.16 -10.48
C PHE A 48 10.94 3.03 -9.61
N ASN A 49 11.27 1.77 -9.93
CA ASN A 49 10.78 0.64 -9.14
C ASN A 49 11.46 0.56 -7.78
N SER A 50 12.71 0.99 -7.66
CA SER A 50 13.39 1.08 -6.36
C SER A 50 12.76 2.16 -5.49
N ASP A 51 12.49 3.35 -6.05
CA ASP A 51 11.80 4.43 -5.35
C ASP A 51 10.40 4.00 -4.88
N LEU A 52 9.63 3.37 -5.77
CA LEU A 52 8.31 2.81 -5.44
C LEU A 52 8.41 1.77 -4.30
N LEU A 53 9.36 0.84 -4.38
CA LEU A 53 9.54 -0.20 -3.36
C LEU A 53 9.87 0.41 -1.99
N VAL A 54 10.76 1.41 -1.95
CA VAL A 54 11.14 2.11 -0.72
C VAL A 54 9.95 2.90 -0.17
N ASN A 55 9.15 3.54 -1.03
CA ASN A 55 7.92 4.22 -0.61
C ASN A 55 6.89 3.26 -0.02
N MET A 56 6.67 2.11 -0.64
CA MET A 56 5.78 1.06 -0.13
C MET A 56 6.29 0.50 1.21
N ALA A 57 7.60 0.30 1.35
CA ALA A 57 8.23 -0.09 2.61
C ALA A 57 8.05 0.97 3.71
N LEU A 58 8.13 2.27 3.37
CA LEU A 58 7.86 3.37 4.31
C LEU A 58 6.42 3.29 4.84
N VAL A 59 5.43 3.06 3.96
CA VAL A 59 4.02 2.90 4.36
C VAL A 59 3.83 1.64 5.22
N GLY A 60 4.48 0.52 4.87
CA GLY A 60 4.46 -0.69 5.67
C GLY A 60 5.08 -0.53 7.06
N LEU A 61 6.23 0.15 7.14
CA LEU A 61 6.87 0.51 8.41
C LEU A 61 5.98 1.40 9.26
N TRP A 62 5.34 2.41 8.64
CA TRP A 62 4.36 3.25 9.34
C TRP A 62 3.20 2.41 9.89
N ALA A 63 2.62 1.51 9.09
CA ALA A 63 1.51 0.66 9.53
C ALA A 63 1.91 -0.26 10.70
N ALA A 64 3.13 -0.81 10.69
CA ALA A 64 3.66 -1.60 11.79
C ALA A 64 3.95 -0.76 13.03
N TRP A 65 4.61 0.38 12.87
CA TRP A 65 4.96 1.32 13.95
C TRP A 65 3.73 1.88 14.65
N ARG A 66 2.69 2.26 13.89
CA ARG A 66 1.37 2.69 14.36
C ARG A 66 0.75 1.71 15.36
N GLU A 67 1.03 0.42 15.19
CA GLU A 67 0.53 -0.69 16.01
C GLU A 67 1.57 -1.21 17.00
N ARG A 68 2.62 -0.42 17.30
CA ARG A 68 3.76 -0.75 18.18
C ARG A 68 4.47 -2.06 17.80
N PHE A 69 4.57 -2.33 16.49
CA PHE A 69 5.14 -3.58 15.95
C PHE A 69 4.50 -4.84 16.55
N SER A 70 3.23 -4.78 16.96
CA SER A 70 2.47 -5.98 17.34
C SER A 70 2.32 -6.94 16.15
N THR A 71 2.01 -8.20 16.39
CA THR A 71 1.80 -9.21 15.33
C THR A 71 0.84 -8.72 14.25
N ARG A 72 -0.28 -8.09 14.64
CA ARG A 72 -1.25 -7.49 13.70
C ARG A 72 -0.64 -6.34 12.90
N GLY A 73 0.15 -5.49 13.56
CA GLY A 73 0.88 -4.38 12.93
C GLY A 73 1.89 -4.86 11.90
N ILE A 74 2.67 -5.90 12.22
CA ILE A 74 3.65 -6.49 11.31
C ILE A 74 2.96 -7.09 10.09
N VAL A 75 1.88 -7.85 10.29
CA VAL A 75 1.09 -8.42 9.19
C VAL A 75 0.52 -7.31 8.31
N ALA A 76 -0.11 -6.27 8.90
CA ALA A 76 -0.61 -5.13 8.15
C ALA A 76 0.51 -4.38 7.40
N GLY A 77 1.69 -4.24 8.02
CA GLY A 77 2.87 -3.63 7.42
C GLY A 77 3.36 -4.40 6.19
N LEU A 78 3.51 -5.73 6.31
CA LEU A 78 3.87 -6.59 5.18
C LEU A 78 2.83 -6.54 4.06
N CYS A 79 1.54 -6.55 4.41
CA CYS A 79 0.46 -6.39 3.44
C CYS A 79 0.49 -5.02 2.74
N CYS A 80 0.83 -3.93 3.44
CA CYS A 80 1.03 -2.63 2.81
C CYS A 80 2.25 -2.62 1.87
N THR A 81 3.37 -3.22 2.30
CA THR A 81 4.60 -3.27 1.50
C THR A 81 4.44 -4.10 0.23
N PHE A 82 3.84 -5.30 0.30
CA PHE A 82 3.73 -6.21 -0.85
C PHE A 82 2.41 -6.09 -1.61
N GLY A 83 1.33 -5.72 -0.93
CA GLY A 83 0.03 -5.42 -1.56
C GLY A 83 -0.04 -4.02 -2.13
N GLY A 84 0.96 -3.17 -1.87
CA GLY A 84 1.07 -1.81 -2.36
C GLY A 84 -0.17 -0.98 -2.13
N SER A 85 -0.49 -0.13 -3.10
CA SER A 85 -1.66 0.73 -3.06
C SER A 85 -2.98 -0.06 -2.98
N LEU A 86 -3.07 -1.25 -3.59
CA LEU A 86 -4.29 -2.06 -3.55
C LEU A 86 -4.71 -2.42 -2.13
N PHE A 87 -3.73 -2.78 -1.28
CA PHE A 87 -3.98 -3.01 0.14
C PHE A 87 -4.00 -1.69 0.94
N SER A 88 -3.02 -0.81 0.72
CA SER A 88 -2.81 0.38 1.56
C SER A 88 -4.00 1.36 1.53
N PHE A 89 -4.62 1.58 0.36
CA PHE A 89 -5.80 2.45 0.26
C PHE A 89 -7.00 1.88 1.01
N ALA A 90 -7.27 0.57 0.85
CA ALA A 90 -8.34 -0.10 1.58
C ALA A 90 -8.08 -0.11 3.09
N TYR A 91 -6.84 -0.38 3.49
CA TYR A 91 -6.41 -0.36 4.88
C TYR A 91 -6.63 1.02 5.50
N ILE A 92 -6.09 2.10 4.91
CA ILE A 92 -6.27 3.46 5.42
C ILE A 92 -7.75 3.85 5.45
N PHE A 93 -8.54 3.45 4.45
CA PHE A 93 -9.98 3.70 4.45
C PHE A 93 -10.66 3.05 5.66
N VAL A 94 -10.39 1.77 5.94
CA VAL A 94 -10.89 1.09 7.15
C VAL A 94 -10.43 1.82 8.41
N LEU A 95 -9.19 2.29 8.47
CA LEU A 95 -8.70 3.07 9.60
C LEU A 95 -9.51 4.33 9.84
N THR A 96 -9.88 5.07 8.78
CA THR A 96 -10.74 6.26 8.93
C THR A 96 -12.07 5.97 9.59
N LEU A 97 -12.63 4.78 9.34
CA LEU A 97 -13.90 4.34 9.94
C LEU A 97 -13.70 3.95 11.40
N THR A 98 -12.66 3.15 11.69
CA THR A 98 -12.39 2.68 13.05
C THR A 98 -11.91 3.78 14.00
N SER A 99 -11.29 4.83 13.47
CA SER A 99 -10.83 5.99 14.25
C SER A 99 -11.91 7.05 14.44
N GLY A 100 -13.16 6.81 14.02
CA GLY A 100 -14.26 7.79 14.15
C GLY A 100 -13.99 9.12 13.46
N GLY A 101 -13.10 9.15 12.46
CA GLY A 101 -12.65 10.36 11.81
C GLY A 101 -11.58 11.19 12.54
N ASP A 102 -11.05 10.72 13.68
CA ASP A 102 -9.92 11.34 14.37
C ASP A 102 -8.61 11.10 13.60
N ALA A 103 -8.03 12.18 13.08
CA ALA A 103 -6.77 12.14 12.33
C ALA A 103 -5.58 11.73 13.22
N ARG A 104 -5.58 12.09 14.51
CA ARG A 104 -4.52 11.72 15.46
C ARG A 104 -4.53 10.21 15.67
N GLN A 105 -5.69 9.64 15.93
CA GLN A 105 -5.83 8.19 16.10
C GLN A 105 -5.55 7.42 14.79
N LEU A 106 -5.92 7.98 13.63
CA LEU A 106 -5.60 7.38 12.34
C LEU A 106 -4.09 7.28 12.11
N LEU A 107 -3.37 8.38 12.31
CA LEU A 107 -1.93 8.48 12.02
C LEU A 107 -1.06 7.79 13.07
N LEU A 108 -1.39 7.96 14.35
CA LEU A 108 -0.59 7.47 15.46
C LEU A 108 -1.03 6.08 15.95
N GLY A 109 -2.29 5.69 15.74
CA GLY A 109 -2.83 4.42 16.23
C GLY A 109 -2.61 4.26 17.73
N ARG A 110 -1.86 3.22 18.11
CA ARG A 110 -1.49 2.91 19.50
C ARG A 110 -0.42 3.84 20.09
N GLN A 111 0.07 4.80 19.32
CA GLN A 111 1.00 5.85 19.78
C GLN A 111 0.27 7.13 20.24
N ALA A 112 -1.05 7.22 20.03
CA ALA A 112 -1.88 8.37 20.42
C ALA A 112 -2.15 8.42 21.93
#